data_AF-A0A3D3WUE4-F1
#
_entry.id   AF-A0A3D3WUE4-F1
#
_cell.length_a   1.000
_cell.length_b   1.000
_cell.length_c   1.000
_cell.angle_alpha   90.00
_cell.angle_beta   90.00
_cell.angle_gamma   90.00
#
_symmetry.space_group_name_H-M   'P 1'
#
loop_
_entity.id
_entity.type
_entity.pdbx_description
1 polymer ?
#
loop_
_entity_poly.entity_id
_entity_poly.type
_entity_poly.pdbx_seq_one_letter_code
_entity_poly.pdbx_strand_id
1 'polypeptide(L)'
;MATEGYAHPEYLVDAAWVDAHKDDANVVIVDCEVDHAFARGHIPGAVLVPDNYEKDPDSGRIRLMNPDQFKAMCEGLGIGDDTLVITYDHSRNLTAARLWWALNTYGHSEVKILNGGWRAWIAHGGKVDFGQTKPGPVTFTPKRDDSLLVTVDELKQACEVGDSIIWDVRSDGEWDGTNSRGNKRVGHVPGAVHLEWFNLVDSETNQFKPAAEIRRILTEHGITPDKNVYTY
;
A
#
# COMPACT_ATOMS: atom_id res chain seq x y z
N MET A 1 -14.44 -1.04 -17.32
CA MET A 1 -13.53 -2.00 -16.66
C MET A 1 -14.25 -3.33 -16.55
N ALA A 2 -13.80 -4.36 -17.26
CA ALA A 2 -14.17 -5.74 -16.88
C ALA A 2 -13.46 -5.98 -15.55
N THR A 3 -14.18 -5.84 -14.44
CA THR A 3 -13.61 -6.06 -13.10
C THR A 3 -13.07 -7.48 -13.07
N GLU A 4 -11.77 -7.67 -12.84
CA GLU A 4 -11.08 -8.98 -12.87
C GLU A 4 -11.52 -9.92 -11.73
N GLY A 5 -12.72 -9.72 -11.19
CA GLY A 5 -13.37 -10.52 -10.16
C GLY A 5 -12.96 -10.18 -8.73
N TYR A 6 -12.30 -9.04 -8.52
CA TYR A 6 -11.87 -8.59 -7.18
C TYR A 6 -13.05 -8.47 -6.23
N ALA A 7 -12.82 -8.75 -4.94
CA ALA A 7 -13.84 -8.56 -3.91
C ALA A 7 -14.17 -7.08 -3.69
N HIS A 8 -13.15 -6.22 -3.84
CA HIS A 8 -13.24 -4.76 -3.70
C HIS A 8 -12.67 -4.07 -4.95
N PRO A 9 -13.36 -4.11 -6.10
CA PRO A 9 -12.89 -3.45 -7.31
C PRO A 9 -12.80 -1.92 -7.14
N GLU A 10 -13.54 -1.34 -6.19
CA GLU A 10 -13.55 0.08 -5.89
C GLU A 10 -12.22 0.64 -5.36
N TYR A 11 -11.32 -0.22 -4.85
CA TYR A 11 -10.00 0.19 -4.36
C TYR A 11 -8.99 0.41 -5.49
N LEU A 12 -9.30 -0.02 -6.71
CA LEU A 12 -8.37 0.05 -7.84
C LEU A 12 -8.90 0.98 -8.94
N VAL A 13 -7.99 1.71 -9.57
CA VAL A 13 -8.23 2.48 -10.81
C VAL A 13 -7.18 2.12 -11.84
N ASP A 14 -7.53 2.26 -13.11
CA ASP A 14 -6.58 2.14 -14.22
C ASP A 14 -6.05 3.52 -14.63
N ALA A 15 -5.01 3.54 -15.45
CA ALA A 15 -4.37 4.76 -15.92
C ALA A 15 -5.32 5.66 -16.74
N ALA A 16 -6.28 5.06 -17.46
CA ALA A 16 -7.26 5.83 -18.24
C ALA A 16 -8.23 6.58 -17.33
N TRP A 17 -8.64 5.95 -16.22
CA TRP A 17 -9.43 6.62 -15.19
C TRP A 17 -8.64 7.76 -14.56
N VAL A 18 -7.37 7.54 -14.21
CA VAL A 18 -6.53 8.61 -13.63
C VAL A 18 -6.37 9.77 -14.60
N ASP A 19 -6.08 9.54 -15.88
CA ASP A 19 -5.92 10.63 -16.86
C ASP A 19 -7.19 11.45 -17.05
N ALA A 20 -8.36 10.82 -16.92
CA ALA A 20 -9.65 11.48 -17.02
C ALA A 20 -10.06 12.31 -15.78
N HIS A 21 -9.53 11.98 -14.58
CA HIS A 21 -9.96 12.60 -13.31
C HIS A 21 -8.84 13.33 -12.55
N LYS A 22 -7.60 13.28 -13.02
CA LYS A 22 -6.44 13.90 -12.34
C LYS A 22 -6.56 15.42 -12.12
N ASP A 23 -7.42 16.09 -12.89
CA ASP A 23 -7.64 17.54 -12.80
C ASP A 23 -8.94 17.88 -12.02
N ASP A 24 -9.63 16.88 -11.46
CA ASP A 24 -10.81 17.10 -10.63
C ASP A 24 -10.41 17.80 -9.32
N ALA A 25 -11.22 18.77 -8.89
CA ALA A 25 -10.87 19.68 -7.80
C ALA A 25 -10.57 19.00 -6.45
N ASN A 26 -11.12 17.80 -6.22
CA ASN A 26 -10.97 17.05 -4.96
C ASN A 26 -10.07 15.81 -5.12
N VAL A 27 -9.36 15.66 -6.24
CA VAL A 27 -8.44 14.53 -6.45
C VAL A 27 -7.02 14.93 -6.10
N VAL A 28 -6.36 14.11 -5.27
CA VAL A 28 -4.93 14.24 -4.99
C VAL A 28 -4.24 12.95 -5.41
N ILE A 29 -3.30 13.08 -6.34
CA ILE A 29 -2.47 11.97 -6.79
C ILE A 29 -1.20 11.96 -5.96
N VAL A 30 -0.90 10.83 -5.32
CA VAL A 30 0.25 10.70 -4.42
C VAL A 30 1.23 9.69 -4.97
N ASP A 31 2.41 10.18 -5.33
CA ASP A 31 3.57 9.36 -5.65
C ASP A 31 4.21 8.87 -4.34
N CYS A 32 4.27 7.54 -4.19
CA CYS A 32 4.78 6.86 -3.01
C CYS A 32 6.23 6.36 -3.21
N GLU A 33 6.97 6.93 -4.17
CA GLU A 33 8.39 6.66 -4.37
C GLU A 33 9.30 7.66 -3.64
N VAL A 34 10.61 7.59 -3.90
CA VAL A 34 11.60 8.53 -3.36
C VAL A 34 11.83 9.75 -4.27
N ASP A 35 12.34 10.84 -3.69
CA ASP A 35 12.55 12.15 -4.34
C ASP A 35 13.27 12.06 -5.70
N HIS A 36 14.33 11.24 -5.78
CA HIS A 36 15.08 11.11 -7.01
C HIS A 36 14.29 10.43 -8.15
N ALA A 37 13.29 9.59 -7.82
CA ALA A 37 12.45 8.93 -8.81
C ALA A 37 11.38 9.91 -9.30
N PHE A 38 10.72 10.61 -8.36
CA PHE A 38 9.76 11.66 -8.64
C PHE A 38 10.33 12.77 -9.53
N ALA A 39 11.55 13.23 -9.23
CA ALA A 39 12.23 14.28 -9.99
C ALA A 39 12.57 13.89 -11.44
N ARG A 40 12.61 12.59 -11.76
CA ARG A 40 12.82 12.09 -13.14
C ARG A 40 11.54 12.00 -13.96
N GLY A 41 10.39 12.29 -13.37
CA GLY A 41 9.10 12.27 -14.03
C GLY A 41 8.04 11.63 -13.15
N HIS A 42 6.88 12.27 -13.08
CA HIS A 42 5.73 11.83 -12.31
C HIS A 42 4.43 12.14 -13.05
N ILE A 43 3.30 11.68 -12.51
CA ILE A 43 1.98 11.96 -13.06
C ILE A 43 1.69 13.46 -12.86
N PRO A 44 1.20 14.20 -13.87
CA PRO A 44 0.89 15.61 -13.73
C PRO A 44 -0.01 15.90 -12.53
N GLY A 45 0.39 16.89 -11.72
CA GLY A 45 -0.32 17.26 -10.49
C GLY A 45 -0.04 16.37 -9.27
N ALA A 46 0.77 15.31 -9.41
CA ALA A 46 1.11 14.46 -8.27
C ALA A 46 1.91 15.22 -7.20
N VAL A 47 1.74 14.78 -5.95
CA VAL A 47 2.55 15.16 -4.80
C VAL A 47 3.35 13.97 -4.32
N LEU A 48 4.52 14.22 -3.74
CA LEU A 48 5.43 13.18 -3.27
C LEU A 48 5.28 13.00 -1.75
N VAL A 49 5.17 11.75 -1.29
CA VAL A 49 5.24 11.43 0.14
C VAL A 49 6.57 11.86 0.77
N PRO A 50 6.60 12.20 2.07
CA PRO A 50 7.87 12.40 2.77
C PRO A 50 8.74 11.13 2.75
N ASP A 51 10.05 11.32 2.78
CA ASP A 51 10.98 10.19 2.94
C ASP A 51 10.69 9.42 4.25
N ASN A 52 10.73 8.09 4.18
CA ASN A 52 10.41 7.18 5.28
C ASN A 52 9.00 7.35 5.88
N TYR A 53 8.00 7.81 5.13
CA TYR A 53 6.63 7.96 5.64
C TYR A 53 6.04 6.66 6.24
N GLU A 54 6.56 5.51 5.84
CA GLU A 54 6.16 4.20 6.33
C GLU A 54 6.67 3.87 7.74
N LYS A 55 7.51 4.73 8.31
CA LYS A 55 8.12 4.61 9.64
C LYS A 55 7.57 5.67 10.59
N ASP A 56 7.55 5.29 11.86
CA ASP A 56 7.33 6.23 12.95
C ASP A 56 8.58 7.12 13.10
N PRO A 57 8.48 8.45 12.91
CA PRO A 57 9.61 9.38 12.98
C PRO A 57 10.32 9.36 14.35
N ASP A 58 9.60 9.07 15.43
CA ASP A 58 10.15 9.13 16.78
C ASP A 58 10.99 7.90 17.11
N SER A 59 10.55 6.72 16.65
CA SER A 59 11.26 5.45 16.93
C SER A 59 12.12 4.95 15.78
N GLY A 60 11.94 5.47 14.56
CA GLY A 60 12.57 4.98 13.33
C GLY A 60 12.14 3.57 12.93
N ARG A 61 11.13 3.00 13.59
CA ARG A 61 10.62 1.65 13.31
C ARG A 61 9.54 1.71 12.24
N ILE A 62 9.40 0.63 11.47
CA ILE A 62 8.30 0.45 10.51
C ILE A 62 7.00 0.29 11.30
N ARG A 63 6.36 1.43 11.57
CA ARG A 63 5.13 1.63 12.34
C ARG A 63 4.44 2.85 11.75
N LEU A 64 3.13 2.94 11.91
CA LEU A 64 2.43 4.17 11.55
C LEU A 64 2.93 5.32 12.44
N MET A 65 3.08 6.49 11.83
CA MET A 65 3.09 7.78 12.52
C MET A 65 1.97 7.85 13.55
N ASN A 66 2.12 8.66 14.60
CA ASN A 66 1.00 8.97 15.50
C ASN A 66 -0.07 9.85 14.77
N PRO A 67 -1.29 10.00 15.32
CA PRO A 67 -2.35 10.74 14.64
C PRO A 67 -1.99 12.17 14.23
N ASP A 68 -1.26 12.91 15.06
CA ASP A 68 -0.90 14.31 14.77
C ASP A 68 0.16 14.40 13.66
N GLN A 69 1.15 13.50 13.67
CA GLN A 69 2.14 13.39 12.61
C GLN A 69 1.50 12.99 11.28
N PHE A 70 0.59 12.00 11.29
CA PHE A 70 -0.12 11.57 10.09
C PHE A 70 -1.02 12.66 9.52
N LYS A 71 -1.73 13.40 10.41
CA LYS A 71 -2.48 14.61 10.04
C LYS A 71 -1.59 15.63 9.35
N ALA A 72 -0.44 15.97 9.94
CA ALA A 72 0.47 16.95 9.37
C ALA A 72 1.02 16.52 7.99
N MET A 73 1.32 15.24 7.82
CA MET A 73 1.69 14.67 6.52
C MET A 73 0.56 14.84 5.51
N CYS A 74 -0.66 14.42 5.84
CA CYS A 74 -1.81 14.50 4.92
C CYS A 74 -2.09 15.96 4.52
N GLU A 75 -2.14 16.88 5.48
CA GLU A 75 -2.37 18.30 5.20
C GLU A 75 -1.25 18.92 4.36
N GLY A 76 0.01 18.51 4.58
CA GLY A 76 1.15 18.92 3.75
C GLY A 76 1.09 18.40 2.31
N LEU A 77 0.41 17.28 2.09
CA LEU A 77 0.14 16.70 0.77
C LEU A 77 -1.16 17.23 0.15
N GLY A 78 -1.92 18.08 0.84
CA GLY A 78 -3.21 18.57 0.37
C GLY A 78 -4.36 17.59 0.52
N ILE A 79 -4.17 16.52 1.30
CA ILE A 79 -5.20 15.53 1.59
C ILE A 79 -6.04 16.05 2.75
N GLY A 80 -7.27 16.43 2.46
CA GLY A 80 -8.29 16.79 3.44
C GLY A 80 -9.38 15.73 3.59
N ASP A 81 -10.34 15.99 4.48
CA ASP A 81 -11.42 15.05 4.82
C ASP A 81 -12.27 14.60 3.61
N ASP A 82 -12.48 15.46 2.62
CA ASP A 82 -13.30 15.21 1.41
C ASP A 82 -12.47 14.88 0.15
N THR A 83 -11.17 14.63 0.31
CA THR A 83 -10.27 14.35 -0.81
C THR A 83 -10.41 12.91 -1.30
N LEU A 84 -10.42 12.70 -2.62
CA LEU A 84 -10.19 11.40 -3.22
C LEU A 84 -8.70 11.23 -3.49
N VAL A 85 -8.06 10.32 -2.78
CA VAL A 85 -6.62 10.06 -2.92
C VAL A 85 -6.37 8.93 -3.92
N ILE A 86 -5.47 9.15 -4.87
CA ILE A 86 -4.97 8.11 -5.78
C ILE A 86 -3.50 7.86 -5.48
N THR A 87 -3.19 6.72 -4.87
CA THR A 87 -1.80 6.34 -4.59
C THR A 87 -1.21 5.55 -5.76
N TYR A 88 0.06 5.81 -6.06
CA TYR A 88 0.83 5.02 -7.01
C TYR A 88 2.30 4.96 -6.62
N ASP A 89 3.03 4.01 -7.19
CA ASP A 89 4.47 3.89 -7.02
C ASP A 89 5.16 3.34 -8.29
N HIS A 90 6.47 3.14 -8.20
CA HIS A 90 7.28 2.46 -9.21
C HIS A 90 7.63 1.02 -8.80
N SER A 91 7.05 0.56 -7.68
CA SER A 91 7.49 -0.57 -6.86
C SER A 91 6.39 -1.64 -6.76
N ARG A 92 5.67 -1.86 -7.87
CA ARG A 92 4.63 -2.91 -8.00
C ARG A 92 3.50 -2.78 -6.98
N ASN A 93 3.07 -1.55 -6.72
CA ASN A 93 2.02 -1.18 -5.77
C ASN A 93 2.39 -1.41 -4.29
N LEU A 94 3.63 -1.76 -3.96
CA LEU A 94 4.06 -2.05 -2.59
C LEU A 94 3.92 -0.83 -1.67
N THR A 95 4.51 0.30 -2.04
CA THR A 95 4.46 1.51 -1.21
C THR A 95 3.11 2.22 -1.40
N ALA A 96 2.53 2.17 -2.58
CA ALA A 96 1.18 2.70 -2.82
C ALA A 96 0.12 2.00 -1.93
N ALA A 97 0.19 0.67 -1.80
CA ALA A 97 -0.69 -0.10 -0.93
C ALA A 97 -0.43 0.17 0.56
N ARG A 98 0.83 0.43 0.93
CA ARG A 98 1.18 0.81 2.31
C ARG A 98 0.53 2.14 2.71
N LEU A 99 0.57 3.16 1.86
CA LEU A 99 -0.11 4.43 2.11
C LEU A 99 -1.63 4.28 2.09
N TRP A 100 -2.18 3.49 1.13
CA TRP A 100 -3.61 3.16 1.08
C TRP A 100 -4.09 2.54 2.41
N TRP A 101 -3.35 1.56 2.95
CA TRP A 101 -3.67 0.94 4.24
C TRP A 101 -3.56 1.94 5.40
N ALA A 102 -2.54 2.82 5.38
CA ALA A 102 -2.38 3.86 6.41
C ALA A 102 -3.55 4.85 6.43
N LEU A 103 -4.00 5.32 5.27
CA LEU A 103 -5.15 6.21 5.14
C LEU A 103 -6.43 5.56 5.67
N ASN A 104 -6.70 4.30 5.30
CA ASN A 104 -7.83 3.53 5.85
C ASN A 104 -7.72 3.34 7.36
N THR A 105 -6.52 3.05 7.87
CA THR A 105 -6.26 2.95 9.32
C THR A 105 -6.57 4.24 10.06
N TYR A 106 -6.41 5.39 9.40
CA TYR A 106 -6.78 6.71 9.94
C TYR A 106 -8.19 7.16 9.54
N GLY A 107 -9.03 6.24 9.05
CA GLY A 107 -10.43 6.47 8.75
C GLY A 107 -10.72 7.28 7.48
N HIS A 108 -9.73 7.41 6.60
CA HIS A 108 -9.88 8.03 5.29
C HIS A 108 -9.99 6.94 4.21
N SER A 109 -11.24 6.54 3.92
CA SER A 109 -11.55 5.45 2.98
C SER A 109 -11.69 5.88 1.52
N GLU A 110 -11.73 7.18 1.24
CA GLU A 110 -11.75 7.75 -0.13
C GLU A 110 -10.35 7.70 -0.75
N VAL A 111 -9.81 6.49 -0.85
CA VAL A 111 -8.47 6.23 -1.38
C VAL A 111 -8.47 5.02 -2.31
N LYS A 112 -7.79 5.17 -3.45
CA LYS A 112 -7.65 4.14 -4.48
C LYS A 112 -6.19 3.99 -4.88
N ILE A 113 -5.83 2.84 -5.43
CA ILE A 113 -4.50 2.54 -5.97
C ILE A 113 -4.57 2.54 -7.49
N LEU A 114 -3.64 3.23 -8.16
CA LEU A 114 -3.42 3.06 -9.59
C LEU A 114 -2.80 1.67 -9.85
N ASN A 115 -3.60 0.74 -10.36
CA ASN A 115 -3.19 -0.65 -10.56
C ASN A 115 -2.08 -0.75 -11.62
N GLY A 116 -0.87 -1.11 -11.19
CA GLY A 116 0.34 -1.15 -12.03
C GLY A 116 1.20 0.12 -11.96
N GLY A 117 0.77 1.10 -11.17
CA GLY A 117 1.51 2.31 -10.83
C GLY A 117 2.06 3.07 -12.05
N TRP A 118 3.27 3.60 -11.90
CA TRP A 118 3.98 4.36 -12.93
C TRP A 118 4.11 3.60 -14.25
N ARG A 119 4.31 2.27 -14.19
CA ARG A 119 4.45 1.44 -15.40
C ARG A 119 3.15 1.44 -16.21
N ALA A 120 2.00 1.28 -15.54
CA ALA A 120 0.70 1.34 -16.19
C ALA A 120 0.43 2.74 -16.78
N TRP A 121 0.82 3.80 -16.08
CA TRP A 121 0.71 5.17 -16.57
C TRP A 121 1.47 5.40 -17.88
N ILE A 122 2.74 4.99 -17.92
CA ILE A 122 3.57 5.12 -19.13
C ILE A 122 3.07 4.21 -20.26
N ALA A 123 2.66 2.98 -19.97
CA ALA A 123 2.12 2.06 -20.96
C ALA A 123 0.81 2.58 -21.59
N HIS A 124 0.01 3.34 -20.82
CA HIS A 124 -1.17 4.04 -21.32
C HIS A 124 -0.84 5.22 -22.23
N GLY A 125 0.41 5.71 -22.23
CA GLY A 125 0.80 6.94 -22.95
C GLY A 125 0.47 8.22 -22.19
N GLY A 126 0.35 8.12 -20.86
CA GLY A 126 0.07 9.26 -19.98
C GLY A 126 1.17 10.33 -20.07
N LYS A 127 0.78 11.59 -19.88
CA LYS A 127 1.72 12.72 -19.86
C LYS A 127 2.66 12.62 -18.66
N VAL A 128 3.87 13.13 -18.80
CA VAL A 128 4.86 13.18 -17.71
C VAL A 128 5.09 14.63 -17.33
N ASP A 129 5.07 14.89 -16.03
CA ASP A 129 5.43 16.18 -15.45
C ASP A 129 6.74 16.07 -14.64
N PHE A 130 7.39 17.20 -14.44
CA PHE A 130 8.64 17.39 -13.70
C PHE A 130 8.53 18.56 -12.71
N GLY A 131 7.37 19.23 -12.66
CA GLY A 131 7.12 20.35 -11.77
C GLY A 131 7.01 19.95 -10.30
N GLN A 132 6.77 20.95 -9.46
CA GLN A 132 6.38 20.72 -8.07
C GLN A 132 4.96 21.22 -7.86
N THR A 133 4.09 20.35 -7.38
CA THR A 133 2.76 20.73 -6.90
C THR A 133 2.87 21.22 -5.46
N LYS A 134 2.33 22.40 -5.18
CA LYS A 134 2.17 22.91 -3.80
C LYS A 134 0.69 22.96 -3.46
N PRO A 135 0.20 22.02 -2.64
CA PRO A 135 -1.21 22.00 -2.27
C PRO A 135 -1.63 23.23 -1.48
N GLY A 136 -2.92 23.55 -1.57
CA GLY A 136 -3.55 24.58 -0.74
C GLY A 136 -3.79 24.07 0.70
N PRO A 137 -4.19 24.96 1.62
CA PRO A 137 -4.54 24.58 2.97
C PRO A 137 -5.79 23.68 2.98
N VAL A 138 -5.73 22.59 3.74
CA VAL A 138 -6.83 21.64 3.95
C VAL A 138 -6.92 21.26 5.43
N THR A 139 -7.97 20.53 5.82
CA THR A 139 -8.08 19.94 7.15
C THR A 139 -8.22 18.43 7.02
N PHE A 140 -7.38 17.71 7.74
CA PHE A 140 -7.46 16.26 7.90
C PHE A 140 -7.79 15.88 9.35
N THR A 141 -8.80 15.07 9.55
CA THR A 141 -9.28 14.63 10.86
C THR A 141 -9.02 13.13 11.04
N PRO A 142 -7.89 12.72 11.66
CA PRO A 142 -7.55 11.31 11.82
C PRO A 142 -8.55 10.59 12.73
N LYS A 143 -9.11 9.49 12.25
CA LYS A 143 -9.99 8.57 12.99
C LYS A 143 -9.35 7.20 13.03
N ARG A 144 -8.36 7.04 13.91
CA ARG A 144 -7.56 5.82 14.00
C ARG A 144 -8.41 4.62 14.39
N ASP A 145 -8.39 3.57 13.58
CA ASP A 145 -8.99 2.26 13.85
C ASP A 145 -7.90 1.23 14.15
N ASP A 146 -7.70 0.95 15.44
CA ASP A 146 -6.69 -0.02 15.87
C ASP A 146 -7.05 -1.48 15.51
N SER A 147 -8.28 -1.77 15.07
CA SER A 147 -8.67 -3.13 14.62
C SER A 147 -8.02 -3.54 13.29
N LEU A 148 -7.47 -2.58 12.55
CA LEU A 148 -6.68 -2.80 11.33
C LEU A 148 -5.20 -3.08 11.62
N LEU A 149 -4.79 -3.08 12.89
CA LEU A 149 -3.45 -3.45 13.33
C LEU A 149 -3.50 -4.74 14.15
N VAL A 150 -2.38 -5.45 14.17
CA VAL A 150 -2.14 -6.56 15.11
C VAL A 150 -0.91 -6.24 15.97
N THR A 151 -1.07 -6.37 17.27
CA THR A 151 0.03 -6.24 18.23
C THR A 151 0.84 -7.54 18.31
N VAL A 152 2.05 -7.44 18.84
CA VAL A 152 2.91 -8.63 19.04
C VAL A 152 2.26 -9.65 19.99
N ASP A 153 1.52 -9.19 21.00
CA ASP A 153 0.90 -10.10 21.96
C ASP A 153 -0.36 -10.77 21.38
N GLU A 154 -1.15 -10.06 20.58
CA GLU A 154 -2.24 -10.67 19.79
C GLU A 154 -1.69 -11.69 18.79
N LEU A 155 -0.59 -11.38 18.09
CA LEU A 155 0.03 -12.30 17.14
C LEU A 155 0.54 -13.57 17.84
N LYS A 156 1.14 -13.46 19.03
CA LYS A 156 1.54 -14.62 19.84
C LYS A 156 0.34 -15.48 20.20
N GLN A 157 -0.77 -14.87 20.63
CA GLN A 157 -1.99 -15.59 20.95
C GLN A 157 -2.56 -16.30 19.70
N ALA A 158 -2.55 -15.63 18.54
CA ALA A 158 -2.98 -16.21 17.29
C ALA A 158 -2.14 -17.43 16.87
N CYS A 159 -0.84 -17.47 17.23
CA CYS A 159 0.02 -18.64 17.00
C CYS A 159 -0.37 -19.86 17.85
N GLU A 160 -1.05 -19.65 18.97
CA GLU A 160 -1.49 -20.73 19.88
C GLU A 160 -2.89 -21.26 19.52
N VAL A 161 -3.69 -20.45 18.81
CA VAL A 161 -5.07 -20.77 18.41
C VAL A 161 -5.09 -21.32 16.98
N GLY A 162 -5.53 -22.56 16.80
CA GLY A 162 -5.56 -23.26 15.49
C GLY A 162 -6.51 -22.70 14.43
N ASP A 163 -7.07 -21.51 14.64
CA ASP A 163 -8.07 -20.84 13.78
C ASP A 163 -7.52 -19.57 13.10
N SER A 164 -6.20 -19.38 13.14
CA SER A 164 -5.52 -18.25 12.51
C SER A 164 -4.52 -18.71 11.46
N ILE A 165 -4.28 -17.85 10.47
CA ILE A 165 -3.24 -18.00 9.46
C ILE A 165 -2.28 -16.83 9.63
N ILE A 166 -1.03 -17.13 9.95
CA ILE A 166 0.01 -16.12 10.02
C ILE A 166 0.72 -16.13 8.68
N TRP A 167 0.50 -15.11 7.85
CA TRP A 167 0.99 -15.04 6.48
C TRP A 167 2.22 -14.15 6.39
N ASP A 168 3.38 -14.76 6.16
CA ASP A 168 4.65 -14.06 5.91
C ASP A 168 4.78 -13.75 4.41
N VAL A 169 4.75 -12.46 4.07
CA VAL A 169 4.81 -11.99 2.67
C VAL A 169 6.21 -11.57 2.23
N ARG A 170 7.23 -11.76 3.07
CA ARG A 170 8.62 -11.34 2.78
C ARG A 170 9.25 -12.19 1.67
N SER A 171 10.52 -11.94 1.36
CA SER A 171 11.27 -12.78 0.40
C SER A 171 11.64 -14.16 0.97
N ASP A 172 11.89 -15.13 0.10
CA ASP A 172 12.36 -16.48 0.48
C ASP A 172 13.57 -16.44 1.43
N GLY A 173 14.53 -15.55 1.17
CA GLY A 173 15.74 -15.41 1.99
C GLY A 173 15.47 -14.83 3.38
N GLU A 174 14.47 -13.96 3.52
CA GLU A 174 14.02 -13.45 4.82
C GLU A 174 13.27 -14.52 5.62
N TRP A 175 12.51 -15.36 4.91
CA TRP A 175 11.75 -16.48 5.44
C TRP A 175 12.65 -17.61 5.95
N ASP A 176 13.61 -18.07 5.15
CA ASP A 176 14.53 -19.16 5.49
C ASP A 176 15.70 -18.70 6.38
N GLY A 177 15.90 -17.38 6.48
CA GLY A 177 16.90 -16.73 7.30
C GLY A 177 18.30 -16.63 6.66
N THR A 178 18.43 -16.91 5.37
CA THR A 178 19.67 -16.68 4.60
C THR A 178 19.92 -15.18 4.35
N ASN A 179 18.89 -14.35 4.44
CA ASN A 179 18.96 -12.88 4.37
C ASN A 179 18.42 -12.25 5.66
N SER A 180 19.32 -11.71 6.49
CA SER A 180 18.92 -11.13 7.78
C SER A 180 18.20 -9.78 7.66
N ARG A 181 18.41 -9.02 6.58
CA ARG A 181 17.97 -7.62 6.45
C ARG A 181 18.34 -6.74 7.67
N GLY A 182 19.42 -7.09 8.37
CA GLY A 182 19.86 -6.39 9.59
C GLY A 182 19.13 -6.81 10.88
N ASN A 183 18.23 -7.80 10.82
CA ASN A 183 17.57 -8.33 12.01
C ASN A 183 18.53 -9.14 12.90
N LYS A 184 18.35 -9.02 14.22
CA LYS A 184 19.13 -9.78 15.22
C LYS A 184 18.80 -11.28 15.21
N ARG A 185 17.57 -11.64 14.81
CA ARG A 185 17.08 -13.01 14.65
C ARG A 185 16.53 -13.15 13.24
N VAL A 186 16.89 -14.23 12.57
CA VAL A 186 16.47 -14.57 11.21
C VAL A 186 15.45 -15.70 11.24
N GLY A 187 14.79 -15.95 10.11
CA GLY A 187 13.69 -16.90 9.98
C GLY A 187 12.33 -16.21 10.05
N HIS A 188 11.30 -16.95 10.49
CA HIS A 188 9.90 -16.52 10.46
C HIS A 188 9.19 -16.79 11.80
N VAL A 189 7.96 -16.26 11.93
CA VAL A 189 7.09 -16.53 13.07
C VAL A 189 6.71 -18.02 13.07
N PRO A 190 6.84 -18.74 14.21
CA PRO A 190 6.50 -20.16 14.27
C PRO A 190 5.06 -20.43 13.80
N GLY A 191 4.90 -21.41 12.91
CA GLY A 191 3.58 -21.80 12.37
C GLY A 191 3.06 -20.90 11.24
N ALA A 192 3.83 -19.89 10.81
CA ALA A 192 3.47 -19.07 9.66
C ALA A 192 3.45 -19.89 8.35
N VAL A 193 2.70 -19.38 7.38
CA VAL A 193 2.74 -19.80 5.98
C VAL A 193 3.49 -18.75 5.17
N HIS A 194 4.24 -19.20 4.16
CA HIS A 194 5.01 -18.31 3.30
C HIS A 194 4.40 -18.20 1.92
N LEU A 195 4.17 -16.97 1.49
CA LEU A 195 3.88 -16.63 0.11
C LEU A 195 4.26 -15.17 -0.09
N GLU A 196 5.39 -14.91 -0.77
CA GLU A 196 5.86 -13.56 -1.03
C GLU A 196 4.79 -12.72 -1.76
N TRP A 197 4.57 -11.47 -1.33
CA TRP A 197 3.56 -10.58 -1.91
C TRP A 197 3.69 -10.44 -3.43
N PHE A 198 4.92 -10.50 -3.94
CA PHE A 198 5.24 -10.36 -5.36
C PHE A 198 4.57 -11.45 -6.21
N ASN A 199 4.28 -12.63 -5.66
CA ASN A 199 3.57 -13.69 -6.37
C ASN A 199 2.12 -13.35 -6.73
N LEU A 200 1.55 -12.29 -6.13
CA LEU A 200 0.19 -11.81 -6.39
C LEU A 200 0.14 -10.65 -7.40
N VAL A 201 1.30 -10.26 -7.94
CA VAL A 201 1.45 -9.20 -8.92
C VAL A 201 2.00 -9.80 -10.22
N ASP A 202 1.50 -9.32 -11.34
CA ASP A 202 2.03 -9.64 -12.66
C ASP A 202 3.36 -8.90 -12.91
N SER A 203 4.40 -9.64 -13.27
CA SER A 203 5.76 -9.10 -13.38
C SER A 203 6.00 -8.27 -14.64
N GLU A 204 5.13 -8.41 -15.65
CA GLU A 204 5.21 -7.72 -16.94
C GLU A 204 4.40 -6.42 -16.95
N THR A 205 3.36 -6.33 -16.14
CA THR A 205 2.46 -5.16 -16.09
C THR A 205 2.55 -4.41 -14.76
N ASN A 206 3.12 -5.03 -13.72
CA ASN A 206 3.06 -4.59 -12.33
C ASN A 206 1.63 -4.55 -11.76
N GLN A 207 0.62 -5.04 -12.48
CA GLN A 207 -0.76 -5.04 -12.00
C GLN A 207 -0.99 -6.21 -11.03
N PHE A 208 -1.92 -6.05 -10.10
CA PHE A 208 -2.44 -7.21 -9.35
C PHE A 208 -2.95 -8.26 -10.33
N LYS A 209 -2.70 -9.54 -10.03
CA LYS A 209 -3.21 -10.64 -10.83
C LYS A 209 -4.74 -10.70 -10.76
N PRO A 210 -5.43 -11.25 -11.78
CA PRO A 210 -6.87 -11.43 -11.73
C PRO A 210 -7.32 -12.15 -10.44
N ALA A 211 -8.45 -11.77 -9.88
CA ALA A 211 -8.87 -12.25 -8.57
C ALA A 211 -9.09 -13.77 -8.49
N ALA A 212 -9.45 -14.40 -9.62
CA ALA A 212 -9.55 -15.85 -9.71
C ALA A 212 -8.17 -16.52 -9.56
N GLU A 213 -7.12 -15.92 -10.13
CA GLU A 213 -5.75 -16.40 -10.00
C GLU A 213 -5.20 -16.15 -8.59
N ILE A 214 -5.42 -14.96 -8.02
CA ILE A 214 -5.06 -14.65 -6.62
C ILE A 214 -5.72 -15.66 -5.67
N ARG A 215 -7.04 -15.88 -5.78
CA ARG A 215 -7.76 -16.85 -4.94
C ARG A 215 -7.19 -18.26 -5.06
N ARG A 216 -6.84 -18.69 -6.27
CA ARG A 216 -6.21 -20.00 -6.51
C ARG A 216 -4.86 -20.08 -5.80
N ILE A 217 -3.97 -19.11 -6.02
CA ILE A 217 -2.62 -19.08 -5.42
C ILE A 217 -2.72 -19.10 -3.89
N LEU A 218 -3.57 -18.26 -3.30
CA LEU A 218 -3.76 -18.22 -1.84
C LEU A 218 -4.26 -19.57 -1.30
N THR A 219 -5.28 -20.16 -1.94
CA THR A 219 -5.85 -21.45 -1.51
C THR A 219 -4.82 -22.58 -1.60
N GLU A 220 -3.99 -22.60 -2.66
CA GLU A 220 -2.90 -23.58 -2.81
C GLU A 220 -1.85 -23.49 -1.69
N HIS A 221 -1.70 -22.32 -1.06
CA HIS A 221 -0.82 -22.09 0.10
C HIS A 221 -1.55 -22.20 1.44
N GLY A 222 -2.81 -22.65 1.44
CA GLY A 222 -3.62 -22.80 2.66
C GLY A 222 -4.10 -21.48 3.26
N ILE A 223 -4.02 -20.37 2.51
CA ILE A 223 -4.53 -19.04 2.90
C ILE A 223 -5.98 -18.94 2.45
N THR A 224 -6.91 -19.11 3.38
CA THR A 224 -8.34 -19.26 3.09
C THR A 224 -9.20 -18.26 3.88
N PRO A 225 -10.35 -17.82 3.34
CA PRO A 225 -11.16 -16.75 3.93
C PRO A 225 -12.00 -17.19 5.15
N ASP A 226 -12.04 -18.49 5.47
CA ASP A 226 -12.73 -19.04 6.63
C ASP A 226 -11.96 -18.87 7.95
N LYS A 227 -10.72 -18.37 7.90
CA LYS A 227 -9.86 -18.13 9.06
C LYS A 227 -9.45 -16.67 9.17
N ASN A 228 -9.03 -16.26 10.36
CA ASN A 228 -8.41 -14.95 10.55
C ASN A 228 -7.01 -14.96 9.93
N VAL A 229 -6.71 -13.99 9.07
CA VAL A 229 -5.41 -13.88 8.39
C VAL A 229 -4.64 -12.68 8.95
N TYR A 230 -3.46 -12.93 9.49
CA TYR A 230 -2.53 -11.92 9.99
C TYR A 230 -1.31 -11.87 9.08
N THR A 231 -1.18 -10.81 8.29
CA THR A 231 -0.05 -10.63 7.35
C THR A 231 1.05 -9.77 7.96
N TYR A 232 2.31 -10.06 7.62
CA TYR A 232 3.47 -9.22 7.96
C TYR A 232 4.58 -9.30 6.90
#